data_AF-A0A3N9U2K1-F1
#
_entry.id   AF-A0A3N9U2K1-F1
#
_cell.length_a   1.000
_cell.length_b   1.000
_cell.length_c   1.000
_cell.angle_alpha   90.00
_cell.angle_beta   90.00
_cell.angle_gamma   90.00
#
_symmetry.space_group_name_H-M   'P 1'
#
loop_
_entity.id
_entity.type
_entity.pdbx_description
1 polymer ?
#
loop_
_entity_poly.entity_id
_entity_poly.type
_entity_poly.pdbx_seq_one_letter_code
_entity_poly.pdbx_strand_id
1 'polypeptide(L)' 'MDKELLAMLVCPQCQGKLRYDRDAGELCCQFDGLAYPIRDGIPVMLVEEARVMEVDETLKTNPGRGTSSTDET' A
#
# COMPACT_ATOMS: atom_id res chain seq x y z
N MET A 1 -13.52 9.88 1.30
CA MET A 1 -12.15 10.28 0.90
C MET A 1 -12.02 10.16 -0.61
N ASP A 2 -11.59 11.24 -1.26
CA ASP A 2 -11.39 11.29 -2.70
C ASP A 2 -10.19 10.43 -3.12
N LYS A 3 -10.45 9.40 -3.94
CA LYS A 3 -9.45 8.42 -4.40
C LYS A 3 -8.31 9.07 -5.20
N GLU A 4 -8.56 10.23 -5.80
CA GLU A 4 -7.57 10.98 -6.57
C GLU A 4 -6.50 11.63 -5.67
N LEU A 5 -6.84 12.03 -4.44
CA LEU A 5 -5.88 12.61 -3.51
C LEU A 5 -4.90 11.56 -2.97
N LEU A 6 -5.42 10.35 -2.67
CA LEU A 6 -4.62 9.20 -2.24
C LEU A 6 -3.65 8.73 -3.32
N ALA A 7 -3.98 8.92 -4.60
CA ALA A 7 -3.14 8.50 -5.73
C ALA A 7 -1.88 9.36 -5.90
N MET A 8 -1.82 10.56 -5.31
CA MET A 8 -0.65 11.44 -5.34
C MET A 8 0.31 11.23 -4.17
N LEU A 9 -0.08 10.44 -3.16
CA LEU A 9 0.76 10.22 -1.98
C LEU A 9 1.91 9.25 -2.30
N VAL A 10 3.10 9.68 -1.91
CA VAL A 10 4.34 8.91 -2.03
C VAL A 10 4.91 8.62 -0.64
N CYS A 11 5.72 7.57 -0.54
CA CYS A 11 6.41 7.23 0.69
C CYS A 11 7.30 8.41 1.16
N PRO A 12 7.22 8.88 2.41
CA PRO A 12 8.06 9.98 2.88
C PRO A 12 9.54 9.60 2.92
N GLN A 13 9.86 8.31 3.07
CA GLN A 13 11.22 7.80 3.16
C GLN A 13 11.90 7.66 1.79
N CYS A 14 11.31 6.89 0.87
CA CYS A 14 11.92 6.60 -0.44
C CYS A 14 11.28 7.34 -1.62
N GLN A 15 10.20 8.11 -1.40
CA GLN A 15 9.41 8.76 -2.47
C GLN A 15 8.76 7.77 -3.45
N GLY A 16 8.70 6.48 -3.08
CA GLY A 16 8.09 5.42 -3.87
C GLY A 16 6.55 5.43 -3.81
N LYS A 17 5.94 4.64 -4.69
CA LYS A 17 4.48 4.47 -4.72
C LYS A 17 3.98 3.73 -3.47
N LEU A 18 2.86 4.18 -2.95
CA LEU A 18 2.16 3.54 -1.84
C LEU A 18 0.96 2.72 -2.35
N ARG A 19 0.74 1.57 -1.73
CA ARG A 19 -0.47 0.76 -1.94
C ARG A 19 -1.42 1.01 -0.79
N TYR A 20 -2.66 1.39 -1.10
CA TYR A 20 -3.69 1.50 -0.08
C TYR A 20 -4.25 0.11 0.25
N ASP A 21 -4.07 -0.31 1.50
CA ASP A 21 -4.76 -1.46 2.09
C ASP A 21 -6.05 -0.97 2.75
N ARG A 22 -7.18 -1.35 2.15
CA ARG A 22 -8.51 -0.97 2.64
C ARG A 22 -8.94 -1.75 3.86
N ASP A 23 -8.47 -2.98 4.00
CA ASP A 23 -8.89 -3.87 5.07
C ASP A 23 -8.14 -3.50 6.37
N ALA A 24 -6.86 -3.16 6.24
CA ALA A 24 -6.05 -2.65 7.36
C ALA A 24 -6.22 -1.15 7.61
N GLY A 25 -6.63 -0.37 6.61
CA GLY A 25 -6.69 1.09 6.70
C GLY A 25 -5.31 1.74 6.70
N GLU A 26 -4.40 1.25 5.85
CA GLU A 26 -2.99 1.63 5.84
C GLU A 26 -2.47 1.92 4.43
N LEU A 27 -1.41 2.72 4.33
CA LEU A 27 -0.64 2.93 3.11
C LEU A 27 0.67 2.16 3.19
N CYS A 28 0.84 1.16 2.34
CA CYS A 28 1.98 0.25 2.37
C CYS A 28 3.05 0.63 1.33
N CYS A 29 4.29 0.83 1.80
CA CYS A 29 5.49 0.98 0.99
C CYS A 29 6.25 -0.36 0.92
N GLN A 30 6.29 -0.98 -0.25
CA GLN A 30 6.94 -2.28 -0.43
C GLN A 30 8.46 -2.19 -0.46
N PHE A 31 9.00 -1.06 -0.91
CA PHE A 31 10.44 -0.85 -1.00
C PHE A 31 11.10 -0.75 0.37
N ASP A 32 10.47 -0.03 1.29
CA ASP A 32 10.97 0.16 2.65
C ASP A 32 10.41 -0.88 3.64
N GLY A 33 9.41 -1.67 3.23
CA GLY A 33 8.73 -2.61 4.12
C GLY A 33 7.93 -1.91 5.23
N LEU A 34 7.37 -0.74 4.96
CA LEU A 34 6.66 0.08 5.95
C LEU A 34 5.17 0.22 5.62
N ALA A 35 4.32 0.20 6.64
CA ALA A 35 2.89 0.50 6.52
C ALA A 35 2.51 1.69 7.41
N TYR A 36 1.96 2.74 6.79
CA TYR A 36 1.57 3.99 7.41
C TYR A 36 0.07 3.96 7.76
N PRO A 37 -0.33 4.18 9.02
CA PRO A 37 -1.73 4.08 9.41
C PRO A 37 -2.55 5.27 8.95
N ILE A 38 -3.85 5.05 8.69
CA ILE A 38 -4.83 6.12 8.46
C ILE A 38 -5.69 6.25 9.73
N ARG A 39 -5.61 7.39 10.40
CA ARG A 39 -6.38 7.69 11.63
C ARG A 39 -7.35 8.82 11.35
N ASP A 40 -8.62 8.62 11.68
CA ASP A 40 -9.71 9.58 11.39
C ASP A 40 -9.76 9.99 9.90
N GLY A 41 -9.32 9.10 9.02
CA GLY A 41 -9.26 9.37 7.59
C GLY A 41 -8.07 10.22 7.12
N ILE A 42 -7.13 10.52 8.02
CA ILE A 42 -5.89 11.26 7.76
C ILE A 42 -4.72 10.26 7.76
N PRO A 43 -3.96 10.14 6.65
CA PRO A 43 -2.74 9.35 6.61
C PRO A 43 -1.66 9.92 7.54
N VAL A 44 -1.14 9.09 8.43
CA VAL A 44 -0.02 9.45 9.31
C VAL A 44 1.29 9.11 8.61
N MET A 45 1.83 10.09 7.88
CA MET A 45 3.04 9.95 7.05
C MET A 45 4.34 10.17 7.85
N LEU A 46 4.41 9.61 9.06
CA LEU A 46 5.60 9.68 9.93
C LEU A 46 6.27 8.31 9.97
N VAL A 47 7.59 8.28 9.80
CA VAL A 47 8.36 7.02 9.77
C VAL A 47 8.32 6.33 11.13
N GLU A 48 8.31 7.07 12.25
CA GLU A 48 8.25 6.47 13.59
C GLU A 48 6.89 5.83 13.92
N GLU A 49 5.82 6.26 13.23
CA GLU A 49 4.47 5.72 13.39
C GLU A 49 4.18 4.59 12.40
N ALA A 50 5.08 4.36 11.43
CA ALA A 50 4.94 3.30 10.47
C ALA A 50 5.26 1.95 11.13
N ARG A 51 4.39 0.96 10.94
CA ARG A 51 4.72 -0.41 11.33
C ARG A 51 5.61 -1.04 10.27
N VAL A 52 6.51 -1.92 10.71
CA VAL A 52 7.25 -2.80 9.80
C VAL A 52 6.31 -3.88 9.29
N MET A 53 6.28 -4.09 7.98
CA MET A 53 5.52 -5.17 7.36
C MET A 53 6.27 -6.49 7.52
N GLU A 54 5.52 -7.58 7.68
CA GLU A 54 6.09 -8.92 7.67
C GLU A 54 6.49 -9.34 6.25
N VAL A 55 7.40 -10.32 6.18
CA VAL A 55 7.91 -10.85 4.90
C VAL A 55 6.77 -11.39 4.03
N ASP A 56 5.74 -11.99 4.65
CA ASP A 56 4.57 -12.51 3.93
C ASP A 56 3.73 -11.38 3.30
N GLU A 57 3.64 -10.22 3.95
CA GLU A 57 2.90 -9.04 3.46
C GLU A 57 3.60 -8.37 2.28
N THR A 58 4.94 -8.28 2.33
CA THR A 58 5.75 -7.72 1.25
C THR A 58 5.77 -8.58 -0.01
N LEU A 59 5.51 -9.89 0.10
CA LEU A 59 5.44 -10.83 -1.03
C LEU A 59 4.05 -10.89 -1.71
N LYS A 60 2.97 -10.44 -1.04
CA LYS A 60 1.58 -10.44 -1.57
C LYS A 60 1.32 -9.46 -2.72
N THR A 61 2.37 -8.89 -3.27
CA THR A 61 2.33 -7.91 -4.34
C THR A 61 3.14 -8.43 -5.52
N ASN A 62 2.60 -9.42 -6.23
CA ASN A 62 3.03 -9.63 -7.61
C ASN A 62 2.18 -8.72 -8.51
N PRO A 63 2.71 -7.60 -9.04
CA PRO A 63 2.04 -6.85 -10.09
C PRO A 63 2.37 -7.57 -11.40
N GLY A 64 1.79 -8.76 -11.64
CA GLY A 64 2.28 -9.59 -12.74
C GLY A 64 1.67 -10.96 -12.93
N ARG A 65 0.35 -11.12 -12.76
CA ARG A 65 -0.38 -12.14 -13.52
C ARG A 65 -1.84 -11.73 -13.60
N GLY A 66 -2.21 -11.07 -14.71
CA GLY A 66 -3.60 -11.07 -15.13
C GLY A 66 -4.00 -12.52 -15.38
N THR A 67 -4.78 -13.10 -14.48
CA THR A 67 -5.57 -14.29 -14.82
C THR A 67 -6.79 -13.77 -15.55
N SER A 68 -6.66 -13.59 -16.86
CA SER A 68 -7.82 -13.66 -17.74
C SER A 68 -8.33 -15.10 -17.68
N SER A 69 -9.23 -15.34 -16.73
CA SER A 69 -10.18 -16.43 -16.83
C SER A 69 -11.10 -16.10 -18.02
N THR A 70 -10.87 -16.77 -19.14
CA THR A 70 -11.94 -17.11 -20.09
C THR A 70 -11.66 -18.54 -20.53
N ASP A 71 -12.34 -19.43 -19.83
CA ASP A 71 -12.66 -20.79 -20.22
C ASP A 71 -13.72 -20.68 -21.34
N GLU A 72 -13.36 -20.98 -22.59
CA GLU A 72 -14.30 -21.28 -23.70
C GLU A 72 -13.59 -22.16 -24.74
N THR A 73 -13.79 -23.48 -24.68
CA THR A 73 -14.02 -24.41 -25.81
C THR A 73 -14.57 -25.72 -25.27
#